data_AF-A0A658IL83-F1
#
_entry.id   AF-A0A658IL83-F1
#
_cell.length_a   1.000
_cell.length_b   1.000
_cell.length_c   1.000
_cell.angle_alpha   90.00
_cell.angle_beta   90.00
_cell.angle_gamma   90.00
#
_symmetry.space_group_name_H-M   'P 1'
#
loop_
_entity.id
_entity.type
_entity.pdbx_description
1 polymer ?
#
loop_
_entity_poly.entity_id
_entity_poly.type
_entity_poly.pdbx_seq_one_letter_code
_entity_poly.pdbx_strand_id
1 'polypeptide(L)'
;IWYIFYRSPEQHPALIKAEYDTVQADQIEVVKEKATLRSIITHRNLWAISLPRFMADPAWGTLHYWMPLYLVTIRHMDMAHIAMFAWLPFLTADFGCIFAGYISRLLVNRGICVLNAKRITFTFASILMLSMAGVGFVTNVYVALALFCIAGFAHQCLSITVISMSSDLFPKQEVGTATGFAAFTGSMG
;
A
#
# COMPACT_ATOMS: atom_id res chain seq x y z
N ILE A 1 -27.57 2.58 -4.45
CA ILE A 1 -26.90 1.98 -5.63
C ILE A 1 -26.51 0.52 -5.35
N TRP A 2 -25.71 0.21 -4.32
CA TRP A 2 -25.31 -1.17 -3.99
C TRP A 2 -26.48 -2.17 -3.88
N TYR A 3 -27.55 -1.82 -3.17
CA TYR A 3 -28.73 -2.70 -3.00
C TYR A 3 -29.46 -3.03 -4.32
N ILE A 4 -29.30 -2.21 -5.36
CA ILE A 4 -29.96 -2.40 -6.67
C ILE A 4 -29.11 -3.33 -7.56
N PHE A 5 -27.79 -3.30 -7.43
CA PHE A 5 -26.85 -4.06 -8.26
C PHE A 5 -26.32 -5.34 -7.59
N TYR A 6 -26.31 -5.40 -6.27
CA TYR A 6 -25.85 -6.57 -5.53
C TYR A 6 -26.93 -7.64 -5.52
N ARG A 7 -26.69 -8.74 -6.24
CA ARG A 7 -27.46 -9.99 -6.14
C ARG A 7 -26.51 -11.10 -5.72
N SER A 8 -26.97 -11.96 -4.82
CA SER A 8 -26.24 -13.18 -4.44
C SER A 8 -25.95 -14.00 -5.72
N PRO A 9 -24.80 -14.69 -5.83
CA PRO A 9 -24.47 -15.56 -6.97
C PRO A 9 -25.58 -16.57 -7.30
N GLU A 10 -26.36 -16.98 -6.30
CA GLU A 10 -27.52 -17.88 -6.45
C GLU A 10 -28.72 -17.25 -7.19
N GLN A 11 -28.79 -15.92 -7.28
CA GLN A 11 -29.94 -15.16 -7.80
C GLN A 11 -29.57 -14.34 -9.06
N HIS A 12 -28.39 -14.55 -9.62
CA HIS A 12 -27.91 -13.79 -10.77
C HIS A 12 -28.37 -14.44 -12.08
N PRO A 13 -29.21 -13.78 -12.90
CA PRO A 13 -29.81 -14.38 -14.08
C PRO A 13 -28.83 -14.68 -15.23
N ALA A 14 -27.60 -14.16 -15.14
CA ALA A 14 -26.55 -14.34 -16.17
C ALA A 14 -25.41 -15.29 -15.75
N LEU A 15 -25.53 -16.01 -14.62
CA LEU A 15 -24.50 -16.95 -14.17
C LEU A 15 -24.65 -18.30 -14.89
N ILE A 16 -23.63 -18.68 -15.66
CA ILE A 16 -23.55 -19.97 -16.37
C ILE A 16 -23.19 -21.06 -15.36
N LYS A 17 -23.79 -22.26 -15.46
CA LYS A 17 -23.56 -23.37 -14.51
C LYS A 17 -22.07 -23.69 -14.24
N ALA A 18 -21.21 -23.56 -15.25
CA ALA A 18 -19.77 -23.76 -15.09
C ALA A 18 -19.07 -22.68 -14.24
N GLU A 19 -19.51 -21.42 -14.33
CA GLU A 19 -19.03 -20.35 -13.44
C GLU A 19 -19.60 -20.50 -12.03
N TYR A 20 -20.85 -20.98 -11.91
CA TYR A 20 -21.46 -21.30 -10.61
C TYR A 20 -20.67 -22.39 -9.87
N ASP A 21 -20.32 -23.49 -10.55
CA ASP A 21 -19.53 -24.57 -9.96
C ASP A 21 -18.11 -24.12 -9.59
N THR A 22 -17.51 -23.20 -10.37
CA THR A 22 -16.21 -22.60 -10.05
C THR A 22 -16.31 -21.70 -8.80
N VAL A 23 -17.35 -20.87 -8.71
CA VAL A 23 -17.61 -20.01 -7.53
C VAL A 23 -17.97 -20.84 -6.30
N GLN A 24 -18.64 -21.98 -6.47
CA GLN A 24 -18.98 -22.90 -5.39
C GLN A 24 -17.77 -23.72 -4.93
N ALA A 25 -16.84 -24.06 -5.83
CA ALA A 25 -15.55 -24.62 -5.46
C ALA A 25 -14.64 -23.59 -4.75
N ASP A 26 -14.80 -22.31 -5.07
CA ASP A 26 -14.17 -21.17 -4.37
C ASP A 26 -15.00 -20.68 -3.16
N GLN A 27 -16.16 -21.29 -2.87
CA GLN A 27 -16.92 -20.94 -1.66
C GLN A 27 -16.08 -21.32 -0.46
N ILE A 28 -15.73 -20.27 0.27
CA ILE A 28 -14.92 -20.29 1.48
C ILE A 28 -15.56 -21.30 2.43
N GLU A 29 -14.90 -22.45 2.68
CA GLU A 29 -15.18 -23.22 3.88
C GLU A 29 -15.06 -22.24 5.04
N VAL A 30 -16.19 -21.95 5.70
CA VAL A 30 -16.21 -21.15 6.92
C VAL A 30 -15.57 -22.01 8.01
N VAL A 31 -14.23 -22.05 8.00
CA VAL A 31 -13.45 -22.79 9.00
C VAL A 31 -13.70 -22.12 10.35
N LYS A 32 -14.30 -22.89 11.27
CA LYS A 32 -14.88 -22.43 12.54
C LYS A 32 -13.86 -21.94 13.58
N GLU A 33 -12.57 -22.17 13.40
CA GLU A 33 -11.57 -21.71 14.36
C GLU A 33 -11.19 -20.25 14.11
N LYS A 34 -11.78 -19.37 14.91
CA LYS A 34 -11.31 -17.98 15.04
C LYS A 34 -9.93 -18.00 15.66
N ALA A 35 -8.92 -17.64 14.90
CA ALA A 35 -7.60 -17.40 15.44
C ALA A 35 -7.67 -16.34 16.56
N THR A 36 -7.10 -16.66 17.71
CA THR A 36 -7.12 -15.77 18.87
C THR A 36 -6.12 -14.65 18.63
N LEU A 37 -6.54 -13.39 18.80
CA LEU A 37 -5.73 -12.18 18.57
C LEU A 37 -4.38 -12.22 19.29
N ARG A 38 -4.34 -12.83 20.48
CA ARG A 38 -3.12 -13.08 21.27
C ARG A 38 -2.10 -13.97 20.52
N SER A 39 -2.57 -14.99 19.82
CA SER A 39 -1.70 -15.90 19.04
C SER A 39 -1.09 -15.19 17.84
N ILE A 40 -1.85 -14.30 17.20
CA ILE A 40 -1.40 -13.54 16.03
C ILE A 40 -0.35 -12.49 16.45
N ILE A 41 -0.56 -11.79 17.59
CA ILE A 41 0.40 -10.79 18.10
C ILE A 41 1.76 -11.41 18.46
N THR A 42 1.79 -12.68 18.88
CA THR A 42 3.06 -13.37 19.14
C THR A 42 3.83 -13.77 17.88
N HIS A 43 3.23 -13.71 16.69
CA HIS A 43 3.92 -14.02 15.44
C HIS A 43 4.82 -12.86 14.97
N ARG A 44 6.10 -13.17 14.73
CA ARG A 44 7.07 -12.21 14.14
C ARG A 44 6.61 -11.61 12.80
N ASN A 45 5.82 -12.36 12.03
CA ASN A 45 5.31 -11.92 10.74
C ASN A 45 4.35 -10.74 10.87
N LEU A 46 3.63 -10.63 11.99
CA LEU A 46 2.75 -9.49 12.25
C LEU A 46 3.57 -8.22 12.44
N TRP A 47 4.61 -8.30 13.27
CA TRP A 47 5.51 -7.18 13.49
C TRP A 47 6.28 -6.77 12.23
N ALA A 48 6.59 -7.73 11.35
CA ALA A 48 7.21 -7.46 10.06
C ALA A 48 6.33 -6.61 9.11
N ILE A 49 5.00 -6.63 9.27
CA ILE A 49 4.07 -5.78 8.49
C ILE A 49 3.59 -4.55 9.27
N SER A 50 3.40 -4.67 10.58
CA SER A 50 2.93 -3.59 11.45
C SER A 50 3.98 -2.51 11.66
N LEU A 51 5.23 -2.87 11.92
CA LEU A 51 6.29 -1.91 12.25
C LEU A 51 6.62 -0.97 11.08
N PRO A 52 6.80 -1.46 9.83
CA PRO A 52 7.00 -0.55 8.70
C PRO A 52 5.82 0.39 8.48
N ARG A 53 4.60 -0.08 8.71
CA ARG A 53 3.39 0.70 8.51
C ARG A 53 3.23 1.78 9.57
N PHE A 54 3.50 1.45 10.83
CA PHE A 54 3.59 2.42 11.94
C PHE A 54 4.61 3.53 11.66
N MET A 55 5.73 3.24 11.00
CA MET A 55 6.74 4.25 10.66
C MET A 55 6.39 5.03 9.38
N ALA A 56 5.76 4.38 8.39
CA ALA A 56 5.51 4.97 7.08
C ALA A 56 4.23 5.81 7.02
N ASP A 57 3.16 5.41 7.71
CA ASP A 57 1.87 6.12 7.68
C ASP A 57 1.97 7.57 8.23
N PRO A 58 2.70 7.85 9.33
CA PRO A 58 2.84 9.21 9.85
C PRO A 58 3.74 10.07 8.95
N ALA A 59 4.74 9.44 8.32
CA ALA A 59 5.59 10.09 7.33
C ALA A 59 4.76 10.58 6.14
N TRP A 60 3.78 9.78 5.68
CA TRP A 60 2.85 10.20 4.63
C TRP A 60 2.01 11.39 5.06
N GLY A 61 1.37 11.32 6.23
CA GLY A 61 0.59 12.44 6.76
C GLY A 61 1.42 13.73 6.87
N THR A 62 2.66 13.60 7.33
CA THR A 62 3.62 14.71 7.40
C THR A 62 3.92 15.25 6.01
N LEU A 63 4.19 14.42 5.00
CA LEU A 63 4.43 14.86 3.63
C LEU A 63 3.24 15.65 3.05
N HIS A 64 2.01 15.19 3.29
CA HIS A 64 0.79 15.86 2.81
C HIS A 64 0.64 17.27 3.36
N TYR A 65 0.88 17.41 4.65
CA TYR A 65 0.74 18.70 5.33
C TYR A 65 1.96 19.60 5.10
N TRP A 66 3.16 19.04 5.16
CA TRP A 66 4.41 19.77 5.08
C TRP A 66 4.74 20.22 3.66
N MET A 67 4.39 19.45 2.62
CA MET A 67 4.71 19.81 1.24
C MET A 67 4.12 21.16 0.83
N PRO A 68 2.79 21.42 0.95
CA PRO A 68 2.24 22.73 0.61
C PRO A 68 2.84 23.82 1.48
N LEU A 69 2.99 23.58 2.78
CA LEU A 69 3.55 24.55 3.71
C LEU A 69 4.99 24.93 3.34
N TYR A 70 5.83 23.95 2.98
CA TYR A 70 7.21 24.14 2.54
C TYR A 70 7.29 24.96 1.26
N LEU A 71 6.43 24.66 0.28
CA LEU A 71 6.40 25.40 -0.99
C LEU A 71 5.98 26.86 -0.78
N VAL A 72 5.03 27.14 0.11
CA VAL A 72 4.61 28.51 0.45
C VAL A 72 5.69 29.24 1.26
N THR A 73 6.14 28.65 2.36
CA THR A 73 6.91 29.37 3.38
C THR A 73 8.40 29.51 3.06
N ILE A 74 9.01 28.45 2.52
CA ILE A 74 10.46 28.38 2.27
C ILE A 74 10.76 28.68 0.81
N ARG A 75 9.88 28.28 -0.10
CA ARG A 75 10.07 28.50 -1.55
C ARG A 75 9.30 29.68 -2.10
N HIS A 76 8.48 30.35 -1.28
CA HIS A 76 7.70 31.53 -1.66
C HIS A 76 6.90 31.33 -2.97
N MET A 77 6.43 30.09 -3.19
CA MET A 77 5.68 29.74 -4.39
C MET A 77 4.25 30.29 -4.30
N ASP A 78 3.78 30.87 -5.40
CA ASP A 78 2.43 31.39 -5.49
C ASP A 78 1.37 30.26 -5.41
N MET A 79 0.21 30.57 -4.86
CA MET A 79 -0.88 29.62 -4.64
C MET A 79 -1.38 29.00 -5.95
N ALA A 80 -1.37 29.75 -7.06
CA ALA A 80 -1.74 29.22 -8.37
C ALA A 80 -0.79 28.09 -8.84
N HIS A 81 0.52 28.25 -8.59
CA HIS A 81 1.51 27.24 -8.94
C HIS A 81 1.41 26.01 -8.04
N ILE A 82 1.15 26.20 -6.74
CA ILE A 82 0.92 25.08 -5.82
C ILE A 82 -0.31 24.29 -6.26
N ALA A 83 -1.42 24.94 -6.61
CA ALA A 83 -2.60 24.26 -7.12
C ALA A 83 -2.30 23.48 -8.42
N MET A 84 -1.42 24.01 -9.27
CA MET A 84 -1.00 23.36 -10.52
C MET A 84 -0.10 22.13 -10.29
N PHE A 85 0.68 22.08 -9.22
CA PHE A 85 1.70 21.03 -9.02
C PHE A 85 1.45 20.10 -7.84
N ALA A 86 0.60 20.47 -6.88
CA ALA A 86 0.36 19.70 -5.67
C ALA A 86 -0.23 18.32 -5.95
N TRP A 87 -0.88 18.11 -7.10
CA TRP A 87 -1.43 16.81 -7.51
C TRP A 87 -0.36 15.83 -8.02
N LEU A 88 0.83 16.31 -8.43
CA LEU A 88 1.86 15.46 -9.04
C LEU A 88 2.36 14.35 -8.11
N PRO A 89 2.66 14.59 -6.81
CA PRO A 89 3.09 13.53 -5.92
C PRO A 89 2.03 12.43 -5.74
N PHE A 90 0.75 12.79 -5.76
CA PHE A 90 -0.36 11.83 -5.71
C PHE A 90 -0.42 11.00 -6.99
N LEU A 91 -0.28 11.62 -8.16
CA LEU A 91 -0.21 10.90 -9.42
C LEU A 91 0.97 9.92 -9.42
N THR A 92 2.14 10.35 -8.95
CA THR A 92 3.30 9.46 -8.85
C THR A 92 3.12 8.37 -7.80
N ALA A 93 2.36 8.62 -6.74
CA ALA A 93 1.96 7.58 -5.79
C ALA A 93 1.12 6.51 -6.50
N ASP A 94 0.13 6.89 -7.33
CA ASP A 94 -0.66 5.94 -8.11
C ASP A 94 0.22 5.08 -9.03
N PHE A 95 1.23 5.68 -9.68
CA PHE A 95 2.22 4.91 -10.44
C PHE A 95 3.03 3.96 -9.55
N GLY A 96 3.36 4.37 -8.33
CA GLY A 96 3.99 3.53 -7.31
C GLY A 96 3.16 2.28 -6.98
N CYS A 97 1.83 2.41 -6.94
CA CYS A 97 0.92 1.26 -6.76
C CYS A 97 1.12 0.21 -7.84
N ILE A 98 1.06 0.65 -9.09
CA ILE A 98 1.11 -0.22 -10.27
C ILE A 98 2.51 -0.84 -10.36
N PHE A 99 3.54 -0.03 -10.13
CA PHE A 99 4.92 -0.47 -10.19
C PHE A 99 5.21 -1.57 -9.17
N ALA A 100 4.76 -1.44 -7.92
CA ALA A 100 4.98 -2.44 -6.87
C ALA A 100 4.42 -3.83 -7.25
N GLY A 101 3.22 -3.86 -7.82
CA GLY A 101 2.61 -5.10 -8.30
C GLY A 101 3.34 -5.66 -9.52
N TYR A 102 3.67 -4.80 -10.49
CA TYR A 102 4.35 -5.20 -11.71
C TYR A 102 5.74 -5.78 -11.45
N ILE A 103 6.58 -5.10 -10.65
CA ILE A 103 7.94 -5.54 -10.36
C ILE A 103 7.94 -6.86 -9.57
N SER A 104 7.01 -7.01 -8.61
CA SER A 104 6.86 -8.25 -7.85
C SER A 104 6.46 -9.42 -8.76
N ARG A 105 5.53 -9.20 -9.69
CA ARG A 105 5.13 -10.21 -10.69
C ARG A 105 6.27 -10.55 -11.65
N LEU A 106 7.02 -9.56 -12.11
CA LEU A 106 8.17 -9.77 -12.99
C LEU A 106 9.26 -10.62 -12.32
N LEU A 107 9.56 -10.37 -11.04
CA LEU A 107 10.51 -11.17 -10.25
C LEU A 107 10.02 -12.60 -10.06
N VAL A 108 8.72 -12.79 -9.80
CA VAL A 108 8.10 -14.12 -9.70
C VAL A 108 8.19 -14.89 -11.02
N ASN A 109 7.91 -14.23 -12.15
CA ASN A 109 8.06 -14.84 -13.49
C ASN A 109 9.51 -15.25 -13.81
N ARG A 110 10.50 -14.66 -13.13
CA ARG A 110 11.92 -15.03 -13.23
C ARG A 110 12.31 -16.15 -12.26
N GLY A 111 11.37 -16.76 -11.56
CA GLY A 111 11.61 -17.89 -10.65
C GLY A 111 11.91 -17.50 -9.19
N ILE A 112 11.76 -16.22 -8.82
CA ILE A 112 11.94 -15.79 -7.43
C ILE A 112 10.67 -16.10 -6.64
N CYS A 113 10.81 -16.64 -5.43
CA CYS A 113 9.68 -16.85 -4.53
C CYS A 113 8.92 -15.54 -4.26
N VAL A 114 7.58 -15.60 -4.22
CA VAL A 114 6.69 -14.43 -4.05
C VAL A 114 7.11 -13.53 -2.87
N LEU A 115 7.44 -14.15 -1.73
CA LEU A 115 7.85 -13.41 -0.55
C LEU A 115 9.19 -12.67 -0.76
N ASN A 116 10.15 -13.31 -1.44
CA ASN A 116 11.43 -12.70 -1.74
C ASN A 116 11.29 -11.59 -2.79
N ALA A 117 10.42 -11.77 -3.79
CA ALA A 117 10.08 -10.72 -4.75
C ALA A 117 9.54 -9.47 -4.04
N LYS A 118 8.57 -9.65 -3.14
CA LYS A 118 8.02 -8.54 -2.34
C LYS A 118 9.06 -7.90 -1.42
N ARG A 119 9.95 -8.68 -0.79
CA ARG A 119 11.06 -8.13 0.01
C ARG A 119 12.00 -7.26 -0.83
N ILE A 120 12.38 -7.71 -2.02
CA ILE A 120 13.23 -6.93 -2.94
C ILE A 120 12.52 -5.63 -3.34
N THR A 121 11.25 -5.71 -3.72
CA THR A 121 10.41 -4.53 -4.04
C THR A 121 10.38 -3.55 -2.87
N PHE A 122 10.15 -4.05 -1.65
CA PHE A 122 10.11 -3.24 -0.44
C PHE A 122 11.45 -2.56 -0.15
N THR A 123 12.57 -3.29 -0.24
CA THR A 123 13.91 -2.72 -0.04
C THR A 123 14.24 -1.67 -1.09
N PHE A 124 13.90 -1.91 -2.36
CA PHE A 124 14.08 -0.92 -3.42
C PHE A 124 13.32 0.38 -3.12
N ALA A 125 12.04 0.27 -2.76
CA ALA A 125 11.23 1.43 -2.41
C ALA A 125 11.73 2.14 -1.13
N SER A 126 12.30 1.39 -0.18
CA SER A 126 12.89 1.95 1.05
C SER A 126 14.12 2.81 0.73
N ILE A 127 14.95 2.37 -0.22
CA ILE A 127 16.10 3.14 -0.68
C ILE A 127 15.64 4.41 -1.41
N LEU A 128 14.62 4.30 -2.26
CA LEU A 128 14.05 5.48 -2.93
C LEU A 128 13.49 6.50 -1.93
N MET A 129 12.86 6.05 -0.84
CA MET A 129 12.35 6.94 0.20
C MET A 129 13.44 7.85 0.81
N LEU A 130 14.70 7.40 0.83
CA LEU A 130 15.81 8.22 1.33
C LEU A 130 16.03 9.50 0.50
N SER A 131 15.53 9.56 -0.74
CA SER A 131 15.60 10.77 -1.56
C SER A 131 14.92 11.97 -0.90
N MET A 132 13.95 11.73 -0.01
CA MET A 132 13.26 12.77 0.75
C MET A 132 14.21 13.60 1.61
N ALA A 133 15.27 12.99 2.15
CA ALA A 133 16.30 13.72 2.92
C ALA A 133 17.01 14.79 2.07
N GLY A 134 17.03 14.61 0.75
CA GLY A 134 17.60 15.56 -0.21
C GLY A 134 16.85 16.89 -0.32
N VAL A 135 15.56 16.94 0.04
CA VAL A 135 14.69 18.12 -0.16
C VAL A 135 15.23 19.36 0.55
N GLY A 136 15.86 19.18 1.72
CA GLY A 136 16.45 20.29 2.49
C GLY A 136 17.70 20.92 1.85
N PHE A 137 18.41 20.17 1.00
CA PHE A 137 19.70 20.61 0.44
C PHE A 137 19.59 21.28 -0.92
N VAL A 138 18.47 21.10 -1.62
CA VAL A 138 18.28 21.70 -2.94
C VAL A 138 17.92 23.18 -2.83
N THR A 139 18.19 23.97 -3.86
CA THR A 139 17.74 25.38 -3.94
C THR A 139 16.60 25.57 -4.93
N ASN A 140 16.50 24.69 -5.93
CA ASN A 140 15.48 24.75 -6.97
C ASN A 140 14.16 24.10 -6.53
N VAL A 141 13.06 24.85 -6.62
CA VAL A 141 11.72 24.41 -6.24
C VAL A 141 11.22 23.21 -7.05
N TYR A 142 11.54 23.15 -8.35
CA TYR A 142 11.13 22.05 -9.21
C TYR A 142 11.86 20.75 -8.88
N VAL A 143 13.11 20.84 -8.43
CA VAL A 143 13.86 19.66 -7.98
C VAL A 143 13.34 19.18 -6.63
N ALA A 144 12.98 20.10 -5.72
CA ALA A 144 12.30 19.73 -4.47
C ALA A 144 10.96 19.03 -4.76
N LEU A 145 10.18 19.53 -5.70
CA LEU A 145 8.93 18.90 -6.15
C LEU A 145 9.16 17.51 -6.76
N ALA A 146 10.20 17.33 -7.57
CA ALA A 146 10.57 16.02 -8.11
C ALA A 146 10.92 15.02 -6.99
N LEU A 147 11.64 15.47 -5.95
CA LEU A 147 11.95 14.65 -4.78
C LEU A 147 10.69 14.27 -3.98
N PHE A 148 9.72 15.17 -3.84
CA PHE A 148 8.40 14.84 -3.27
C PHE A 148 7.68 13.78 -4.10
N CYS A 149 7.73 13.87 -5.43
CA CYS A 149 7.13 12.86 -6.31
C CYS A 149 7.80 11.50 -6.14
N ILE A 150 9.14 11.46 -6.08
CA ILE A 150 9.88 10.21 -5.81
C ILE A 150 9.52 9.65 -4.43
N ALA A 151 9.41 10.50 -3.40
CA ALA A 151 9.00 10.08 -2.07
C ALA A 151 7.58 9.51 -2.05
N GLY A 152 6.62 10.13 -2.75
CA GLY A 152 5.26 9.61 -2.86
C GLY A 152 5.15 8.31 -3.63
N PHE A 153 5.88 8.19 -4.74
CA PHE A 153 6.02 6.92 -5.45
C PHE A 153 6.59 5.82 -4.55
N ALA A 154 7.67 6.12 -3.82
CA ALA A 154 8.33 5.19 -2.92
C ALA A 154 7.41 4.77 -1.76
N HIS A 155 6.72 5.73 -1.14
CA HIS A 155 5.76 5.49 -0.05
C HIS A 155 4.68 4.51 -0.48
N GLN A 156 4.06 4.79 -1.63
CA GLN A 156 2.94 4.00 -2.09
C GLN A 156 3.38 2.61 -2.54
N CYS A 157 4.59 2.49 -3.11
CA CYS A 157 5.20 1.21 -3.42
C CYS A 157 5.46 0.37 -2.16
N LEU A 158 5.94 0.98 -1.07
CA LEU A 158 6.11 0.32 0.24
C LEU A 158 4.77 -0.16 0.80
N SER A 159 3.79 0.73 0.84
CA SER A 159 2.47 0.49 1.42
C SER A 159 1.78 -0.71 0.77
N ILE A 160 1.72 -0.75 -0.56
CA ILE A 160 1.08 -1.85 -1.30
C ILE A 160 1.86 -3.16 -1.18
N THR A 161 3.19 -3.08 -1.14
CA THR A 161 4.02 -4.28 -0.94
C THR A 161 3.77 -4.89 0.44
N VAL A 162 3.65 -4.08 1.50
CA VAL A 162 3.33 -4.56 2.85
C VAL A 162 1.91 -5.13 2.93
N ILE A 163 0.92 -4.42 2.38
CA ILE A 163 -0.48 -4.87 2.38
C ILE A 163 -0.61 -6.18 1.62
N SER A 164 0.00 -6.30 0.44
CA SER A 164 -0.04 -7.55 -0.31
C SER A 164 0.79 -8.66 0.35
N MET A 165 1.81 -8.34 1.15
CA MET A 165 2.59 -9.34 1.88
C MET A 165 1.80 -9.95 3.04
N SER A 166 0.85 -9.22 3.64
CA SER A 166 0.01 -9.77 4.72
C SER A 166 -0.84 -10.96 4.24
N SER A 167 -1.34 -10.93 3.00
CA SER A 167 -2.09 -12.06 2.43
C SER A 167 -1.25 -13.28 2.12
N ASP A 168 0.06 -13.13 1.95
CA ASP A 168 0.97 -14.24 1.69
C ASP A 168 1.54 -14.85 2.98
N LEU A 169 1.66 -14.04 4.04
CA LEU A 169 2.29 -14.43 5.29
C LEU A 169 1.34 -15.09 6.30
N PHE A 170 0.03 -14.86 6.14
CA PHE A 170 -1.00 -15.33 7.06
C PHE A 170 -1.98 -16.27 6.35
N PRO A 171 -2.45 -17.33 7.03
CA PRO A 171 -3.52 -18.15 6.49
C PRO A 171 -4.79 -17.32 6.29
N LYS A 172 -5.66 -17.76 5.36
CA LYS A 172 -6.90 -17.04 4.99
C LYS A 172 -7.81 -16.71 6.19
N GLN A 173 -7.72 -17.47 7.27
CA GLN A 173 -8.50 -17.26 8.51
C GLN A 173 -7.95 -16.09 9.36
N GLU A 174 -6.65 -15.83 9.28
CA GLU A 174 -5.94 -14.84 10.10
C GLU A 174 -5.67 -13.54 9.37
N VAL A 175 -5.65 -13.56 8.04
CA VAL A 175 -5.28 -12.41 7.21
C VAL A 175 -6.12 -11.17 7.51
N GLY A 176 -7.42 -11.33 7.77
CA GLY A 176 -8.30 -10.21 8.10
C GLY A 176 -7.93 -9.55 9.43
N THR A 177 -7.71 -10.36 10.47
CA THR A 177 -7.31 -9.89 11.80
C THR A 177 -5.91 -9.29 11.79
N ALA A 178 -4.96 -9.93 11.11
CA ALA A 178 -3.58 -9.45 10.98
C ALA A 178 -3.51 -8.13 10.20
N THR A 179 -4.25 -8.03 9.09
CA THR A 179 -4.30 -6.81 8.28
C THR A 179 -5.02 -5.68 9.04
N GLY A 180 -6.09 -5.98 9.77
CA GLY A 180 -6.79 -5.02 10.63
C GLY A 180 -5.90 -4.50 11.75
N PHE A 181 -5.16 -5.38 12.42
CA PHE A 181 -4.18 -4.97 13.44
C PHE A 181 -3.06 -4.12 12.85
N ALA A 182 -2.50 -4.50 11.70
CA ALA A 182 -1.49 -3.71 11.01
C ALA A 182 -1.98 -2.31 10.61
N ALA A 183 -3.24 -2.20 10.17
CA ALA A 183 -3.87 -0.92 9.87
C ALA A 183 -4.10 -0.07 11.14
N PHE A 184 -4.54 -0.70 12.23
CA PHE A 184 -4.67 -0.02 13.53
C PHE A 184 -3.32 0.51 14.02
N THR A 185 -2.26 -0.30 13.96
CA THR A 185 -0.91 0.17 14.31
C THR A 185 -0.47 1.31 13.41
N GLY A 186 -0.72 1.25 12.11
CA GLY A 186 -0.41 2.34 11.19
C GLY A 186 -1.10 3.66 11.56
N SER A 187 -2.36 3.60 11.99
CA SER A 187 -3.14 4.77 12.38
C SER A 187 -2.75 5.38 13.74
N MET A 188 -1.97 4.65 14.56
CA MET A 188 -1.50 5.12 15.86
C MET A 188 -0.21 5.94 15.80
N GLY A 189 0.56 5.80 14.72
CA GLY A 189 1.77 6.60 14.52
C GLY A 189 1.40 8.01 14.06
#